data_AF-A0A3M2BYH9-F1
#
_entry.id   AF-A0A3M2BYH9-F1
#
_cell.length_a   1.000
_cell.length_b   1.000
_cell.length_c   1.000
_cell.angle_alpha   90.00
_cell.angle_beta   90.00
_cell.angle_gamma   90.00
#
_symmetry.space_group_name_H-M   'P 1'
#
loop_
_entity.id
_entity.type
_entity.pdbx_description
1 polymer ?
#
loop_
_entity_poly.entity_id
_entity_poly.type
_entity_poly.pdbx_seq_one_letter_code
_entity_poly.pdbx_strand_id
1 'polypeptide(L)'
;MNTKHHAAVVFSTLVLLAPFALVAQPPAPPAPPAPSADALTARLLELTPGGEDLSEQPSQSFQVHLLVADVGSGETSFEGLSKSAQKALVDLRDFLPFTTYRLLDFAWLRSSGYASAKMRGPEERLFRVSLRHRSPSEETGGQIFVSHFELSESSETPVADALRSRVMPQGAVVAPLARTPLISTSFRMEVGETVVVGTSRLDGERKALVVLLTAVPES
;
A
#
# COMPACT_ATOMS: atom_id res chain seq x y z
N MET A 1 -33.77 -9.86 40.24
CA MET A 1 -34.62 -10.24 39.09
C MET A 1 -35.07 -8.96 38.41
N ASN A 2 -34.56 -8.65 37.22
CA ASN A 2 -35.11 -7.57 36.40
C ASN A 2 -34.77 -7.86 34.93
N THR A 3 -35.75 -8.39 34.21
CA THR A 3 -35.70 -8.77 32.80
C THR A 3 -36.16 -7.59 31.96
N LYS A 4 -35.26 -7.02 31.14
CA LYS A 4 -35.61 -6.04 30.10
C LYS A 4 -35.52 -6.71 28.73
N HIS A 5 -36.68 -6.84 28.09
CA HIS A 5 -36.84 -7.30 26.72
C HIS A 5 -36.40 -6.19 25.75
N HIS A 6 -35.47 -6.48 24.85
CA HIS A 6 -35.16 -5.63 23.70
C HIS A 6 -35.84 -6.18 22.45
N ALA A 7 -36.67 -5.33 21.83
CA ALA A 7 -37.38 -5.57 20.59
C ALA A 7 -36.42 -5.55 19.39
N ALA A 8 -36.54 -6.55 18.52
CA ALA A 8 -35.83 -6.63 17.25
C ALA A 8 -36.61 -5.88 16.16
N VAL A 9 -36.00 -4.87 15.55
CA VAL A 9 -36.52 -4.18 14.37
C VAL A 9 -35.79 -4.74 13.15
N VAL A 10 -36.54 -5.44 12.29
CA VAL A 10 -36.04 -6.00 11.03
C VAL A 10 -36.22 -4.95 9.94
N PHE A 11 -35.13 -4.36 9.46
CA PHE A 11 -35.13 -3.54 8.26
C PHE A 11 -34.94 -4.43 7.03
N SER A 12 -36.00 -4.56 6.24
CA SER A 12 -36.01 -5.23 4.94
C SER A 12 -35.60 -4.22 3.86
N THR A 13 -34.39 -4.35 3.35
CA THR A 13 -33.86 -3.46 2.31
C THR A 13 -34.27 -3.98 0.93
N LEU A 14 -35.18 -3.25 0.29
CA LEU A 14 -35.64 -3.45 -1.08
C LEU A 14 -34.51 -3.06 -2.05
N VAL A 15 -33.92 -4.03 -2.75
CA VAL A 15 -32.93 -3.78 -3.81
C VAL A 15 -33.67 -3.40 -5.09
N LEU A 16 -33.60 -2.12 -5.45
CA LEU A 16 -34.11 -1.59 -6.71
C LEU A 16 -33.11 -1.91 -7.83
N LEU A 17 -33.47 -2.83 -8.72
CA LEU A 17 -32.74 -3.07 -9.97
C LEU A 17 -32.92 -1.87 -10.90
N ALA A 18 -31.85 -1.13 -11.16
CA ALA A 18 -31.82 -0.13 -12.22
C ALA A 18 -31.48 -0.79 -13.58
N PRO A 19 -32.14 -0.41 -14.69
CA PRO A 19 -31.82 -0.91 -16.02
C PRO A 19 -30.49 -0.32 -16.52
N PHE A 20 -29.59 -1.19 -16.96
CA PHE A 20 -28.37 -0.81 -17.68
C PHE A 20 -28.76 -0.19 -19.03
N ALA A 21 -28.58 1.12 -19.16
CA ALA A 21 -28.67 1.79 -20.45
C ALA A 21 -27.41 1.44 -21.28
N LEU A 22 -27.63 0.75 -22.40
CA LEU A 22 -26.62 0.46 -23.41
C LEU A 22 -26.22 1.78 -24.09
N VAL A 23 -25.11 2.37 -23.65
CA VAL A 23 -24.53 3.56 -24.28
C VAL A 23 -23.89 3.15 -25.60
N ALA A 24 -24.41 3.68 -26.71
CA ALA A 24 -23.82 3.53 -28.04
C ALA A 24 -22.43 4.17 -28.08
N GLN A 25 -21.42 3.38 -28.44
CA GLN A 25 -20.04 3.83 -28.56
C GLN A 25 -19.91 4.74 -29.81
N PRO A 26 -19.42 5.99 -29.65
CA PRO A 26 -19.26 6.91 -30.77
C PRO A 26 -18.25 6.36 -31.80
N PRO A 27 -18.41 6.71 -33.09
CA PRO A 27 -17.52 6.26 -34.16
C PRO A 27 -16.08 6.70 -33.91
N ALA A 28 -15.14 5.79 -34.12
CA ALA A 28 -13.71 6.05 -33.96
C ALA A 28 -13.25 7.22 -34.85
N PRO A 29 -12.42 8.15 -34.33
CA PRO A 29 -11.85 9.21 -35.15
C PRO A 29 -10.96 8.63 -36.25
N PRO A 30 -10.88 9.28 -37.42
CA PRO A 30 -10.03 8.84 -38.52
C PRO A 30 -8.56 8.78 -38.08
N ALA A 31 -7.87 7.73 -38.48
CA ALA A 31 -6.46 7.52 -38.18
C ALA A 31 -5.61 8.71 -38.67
N PRO A 32 -4.64 9.20 -37.87
CA PRO A 32 -3.74 10.25 -38.31
C PRO A 32 -2.90 9.77 -39.52
N PRO A 33 -2.62 10.66 -40.49
CA PRO A 33 -1.79 10.33 -41.64
C PRO A 33 -0.38 9.93 -41.19
N ALA A 34 0.18 8.91 -41.85
CA ALA A 34 1.55 8.48 -41.61
C ALA A 34 2.55 9.63 -41.87
N PRO A 35 3.53 9.86 -41.00
CA PRO A 35 4.53 10.91 -41.20
C PRO A 35 5.40 10.58 -42.43
N SER A 36 5.43 11.51 -43.39
CA SER A 36 6.29 11.45 -44.57
C SER A 36 7.77 11.45 -44.16
N ALA A 37 8.57 10.63 -44.84
CA ALA A 37 10.01 10.43 -44.56
C ALA A 37 10.86 11.72 -44.66
N ASP A 38 10.38 12.75 -45.35
CA ASP A 38 11.10 14.02 -45.52
C ASP A 38 11.09 14.94 -44.27
N ALA A 39 10.24 14.67 -43.27
CA ALA A 39 10.20 15.45 -42.03
C ALA A 39 11.32 15.07 -41.03
N LEU A 40 12.07 13.99 -41.30
CA LEU A 40 13.09 13.47 -40.37
C LEU A 40 14.43 14.23 -40.46
N THR A 41 14.74 14.87 -41.58
CA THR A 41 16.06 15.51 -41.77
C THR A 41 16.14 16.91 -41.14
N ALA A 42 15.03 17.62 -40.99
CA ALA A 42 15.01 18.96 -40.38
C ALA A 42 15.05 18.95 -38.84
N ARG A 43 14.74 17.81 -38.20
CA ARG A 43 14.71 17.70 -36.73
C ARG A 43 16.01 17.27 -36.07
N LEU A 44 17.05 16.95 -36.86
CA LEU A 44 18.32 16.47 -36.33
C LEU A 44 19.28 17.60 -35.88
N LEU A 45 18.92 18.87 -36.11
CA LEU A 45 19.77 20.04 -35.83
C LEU A 45 19.27 20.93 -34.68
N GLU A 46 18.15 20.60 -34.03
CA GLU A 46 17.71 21.22 -32.77
C GLU A 46 17.98 20.31 -31.56
N LEU A 47 19.08 19.56 -31.59
CA LEU A 47 19.65 18.99 -30.37
C LEU A 47 20.43 20.08 -29.63
N THR A 48 19.70 21.09 -29.16
CA THR A 48 20.17 21.88 -28.01
C THR A 48 20.31 20.88 -26.86
N PRO A 49 21.43 20.84 -26.13
CA PRO A 49 21.49 20.20 -24.83
C PRO A 49 20.70 21.08 -23.85
N GLY A 50 19.38 21.17 -24.05
CA GLY A 50 18.46 21.36 -22.96
C GLY A 50 18.51 20.08 -22.18
N GLY A 51 19.53 19.94 -21.34
CA GLY A 51 19.47 19.05 -20.20
C GLY A 51 18.28 19.53 -19.42
N GLU A 52 17.11 18.97 -19.73
CA GLU A 52 15.96 19.02 -18.86
C GLU A 52 16.50 18.58 -17.52
N ASP A 53 16.63 19.58 -16.66
CA ASP A 53 16.90 19.47 -15.24
C ASP A 53 16.14 18.23 -14.79
N LEU A 54 16.86 17.13 -14.55
CA LEU A 54 16.30 15.94 -13.92
C LEU A 54 16.03 16.38 -12.49
N SER A 55 15.00 17.22 -12.37
CA SER A 55 14.63 18.00 -11.21
C SER A 55 14.71 17.04 -10.05
N GLU A 56 15.64 17.31 -9.14
CA GLU A 56 15.87 16.51 -7.95
C GLU A 56 14.53 16.41 -7.22
N GLN A 57 13.77 15.34 -7.50
CA GLN A 57 12.48 15.15 -6.86
C GLN A 57 12.78 15.01 -5.36
N PRO A 58 12.22 15.88 -4.51
CA PRO A 58 12.56 15.88 -3.10
C PRO A 58 12.27 14.50 -2.51
N SER A 59 13.26 14.00 -1.77
CA SER A 59 13.28 12.62 -1.32
C SER A 59 12.46 12.47 -0.03
N GLN A 60 11.22 12.02 -0.13
CA GLN A 60 10.41 11.83 1.06
C GLN A 60 10.87 10.62 1.89
N SER A 61 10.97 10.81 3.19
CA SER A 61 11.21 9.74 4.16
C SER A 61 9.90 9.26 4.79
N PHE A 62 9.77 7.95 4.94
CA PHE A 62 8.63 7.27 5.55
C PHE A 62 9.10 6.28 6.60
N GLN A 63 8.34 6.18 7.68
CA GLN A 63 8.49 5.16 8.70
C GLN A 63 7.31 4.20 8.62
N VAL A 64 7.59 2.92 8.43
CA VAL A 64 6.58 1.85 8.42
C VAL A 64 6.72 1.05 9.69
N HIS A 65 5.62 0.94 10.45
CA HIS A 65 5.57 0.08 11.64
C HIS A 65 4.60 -1.07 11.36
N LEU A 66 5.07 -2.29 11.62
CA LEU A 66 4.27 -3.50 11.51
C LEU A 66 3.95 -4.00 12.91
N LEU A 67 2.66 -4.09 13.25
CA LEU A 67 2.20 -4.49 14.57
C LEU A 67 1.30 -5.72 14.48
N VAL A 68 1.29 -6.52 15.55
CA VAL A 68 0.24 -7.49 15.80
C VAL A 68 -0.71 -6.95 16.85
N ALA A 69 -2.00 -7.03 16.55
CA ALA A 69 -3.09 -6.78 17.46
C ALA A 69 -3.73 -8.12 17.88
N ASP A 70 -4.11 -8.25 19.15
CA ASP A 70 -4.74 -9.47 19.70
C ASP A 70 -5.91 -9.09 20.64
N VAL A 71 -6.92 -9.96 20.73
CA VAL A 71 -8.14 -9.85 21.58
C VAL A 71 -7.88 -10.40 23.00
N GLY A 72 -6.62 -10.45 23.45
CA GLY A 72 -6.20 -11.10 24.69
C GLY A 72 -5.87 -10.17 25.87
N SER A 73 -5.46 -10.78 26.98
CA SER A 73 -4.90 -10.09 28.15
C SER A 73 -3.38 -10.09 28.03
N GLY A 74 -2.84 -9.16 27.26
CA GLY A 74 -1.41 -8.93 27.10
C GLY A 74 -1.06 -7.47 27.35
N GLU A 75 0.23 -7.19 27.54
CA GLU A 75 0.71 -5.82 27.69
C GLU A 75 0.88 -5.18 26.31
N THR A 76 0.29 -4.00 26.13
CA THR A 76 0.56 -3.19 24.93
C THR A 76 1.91 -2.53 25.11
N SER A 77 2.88 -2.88 24.27
CA SER A 77 4.18 -2.20 24.27
C SER A 77 4.20 -1.14 23.18
N PHE A 78 4.41 0.09 23.61
CA PHE A 78 4.62 1.24 22.73
C PHE A 78 6.12 1.54 22.51
N GLU A 79 7.00 0.67 23.00
CA GLU A 79 8.44 0.83 22.85
C GLU A 79 8.82 0.81 21.36
N GLY A 80 9.60 1.81 20.93
CA GLY A 80 10.01 1.97 19.54
C GLY A 80 9.00 2.67 18.62
N LEU A 81 7.81 3.05 19.11
CA LEU A 81 6.83 3.81 18.31
C LEU A 81 7.01 5.32 18.47
N SER A 82 6.82 6.06 17.37
CA SER A 82 6.74 7.52 17.40
C SER A 82 5.53 8.01 18.22
N LYS A 83 5.59 9.24 18.76
CA LYS A 83 4.47 9.82 19.52
C LYS A 83 3.17 9.89 18.69
N SER A 84 3.28 10.18 17.40
CA SER A 84 2.15 10.21 16.48
C SER A 84 1.57 8.80 16.26
N ALA A 85 2.42 7.77 16.12
CA ALA A 85 1.97 6.39 16.04
C ALA A 85 1.29 5.90 17.33
N GLN A 86 1.82 6.28 18.49
CA GLN A 86 1.18 5.99 19.78
C GLN A 86 -0.22 6.60 19.85
N LYS A 87 -0.37 7.87 19.45
CA LYS A 87 -1.67 8.53 19.40
C LYS A 87 -2.63 7.80 18.46
N ALA A 88 -2.19 7.47 17.25
CA ALA A 88 -3.00 6.74 16.27
C ALA A 88 -3.48 5.38 16.80
N LEU A 89 -2.64 4.67 17.56
CA LEU A 89 -3.04 3.41 18.21
C LEU A 89 -4.06 3.61 19.33
N VAL A 90 -3.93 4.67 20.13
CA VAL A 90 -4.94 5.00 21.15
C VAL A 90 -6.29 5.25 20.48
N ASP A 91 -6.32 6.05 19.42
CA ASP A 91 -7.55 6.30 18.67
C ASP A 91 -8.12 5.00 18.06
N LEU A 92 -7.25 4.11 17.55
CA LEU A 92 -7.66 2.82 16.95
C LEU A 92 -8.33 1.86 17.94
N ARG A 93 -7.94 1.92 19.23
CA ARG A 93 -8.49 1.06 20.29
C ARG A 93 -9.99 1.28 20.49
N ASP A 94 -10.50 2.46 20.18
CA ASP A 94 -11.92 2.76 20.31
C ASP A 94 -12.75 2.17 19.15
N PHE A 95 -12.10 1.83 18.03
CA PHE A 95 -12.77 1.33 16.82
C PHE A 95 -12.63 -0.19 16.61
N LEU A 96 -11.58 -0.81 17.14
CA LEU A 96 -11.29 -2.22 16.92
C LEU A 96 -11.43 -3.06 18.18
N PRO A 97 -11.83 -4.34 18.07
CA PRO A 97 -12.01 -5.23 19.22
C PRO A 97 -10.68 -5.73 19.82
N PHE A 98 -9.54 -5.14 19.48
CA PHE A 98 -8.22 -5.57 19.95
C PHE A 98 -7.78 -4.76 21.17
N THR A 99 -7.38 -5.48 22.21
CA THR A 99 -6.97 -4.93 23.51
C THR A 99 -5.46 -4.72 23.59
N THR A 100 -4.70 -5.48 22.81
CA THR A 100 -3.23 -5.49 22.87
C THR A 100 -2.63 -5.20 21.51
N TYR A 101 -1.55 -4.41 21.51
CA TYR A 101 -0.76 -4.10 20.32
C TYR A 101 0.71 -4.31 20.62
N ARG A 102 1.42 -4.99 19.73
CA ARG A 102 2.85 -5.24 19.86
C ARG A 102 3.55 -4.94 18.54
N LEU A 103 4.59 -4.12 18.61
CA LEU A 103 5.49 -3.87 17.47
C LEU A 103 6.22 -5.16 17.11
N LEU A 104 6.13 -5.57 15.84
CA LEU A 104 6.84 -6.72 15.30
C LEU A 104 8.15 -6.28 14.64
N ASP A 105 8.06 -5.29 13.77
CA ASP A 105 9.20 -4.80 13.00
C ASP A 105 8.96 -3.36 12.52
N PHE A 106 10.04 -2.71 12.09
CA PHE A 106 10.08 -1.33 11.66
C PHE A 106 10.97 -1.18 10.42
N ALA A 107 10.55 -0.33 9.48
CA ALA A 107 11.34 -0.01 8.30
C ALA A 107 11.36 1.50 8.03
N TRP A 108 12.55 2.02 7.74
CA TRP A 108 12.74 3.36 7.20
C TRP A 108 12.84 3.30 5.67
N LEU A 109 12.00 4.05 4.97
CA LEU A 109 11.97 4.13 3.53
C LEU A 109 12.27 5.57 3.10
N ARG A 110 13.32 5.79 2.31
CA ARG A 110 13.58 7.09 1.66
C ARG A 110 13.44 6.93 0.16
N SER A 111 12.61 7.74 -0.48
CA SER A 111 12.39 7.65 -1.92
C SER A 111 11.81 8.94 -2.51
N SER A 112 12.06 9.19 -3.79
CA SER A 112 11.44 10.24 -4.61
C SER A 112 10.17 9.76 -5.35
N GLY A 113 9.80 8.47 -5.24
CA GLY A 113 8.57 7.99 -5.86
C GLY A 113 8.20 6.55 -5.53
N TYR A 114 9.16 5.61 -5.57
CA TYR A 114 8.93 4.20 -5.21
C TYR A 114 9.90 3.71 -4.14
N ALA A 115 9.37 3.04 -3.12
CA ALA A 115 10.16 2.41 -2.07
C ALA A 115 9.64 1.01 -1.76
N SER A 116 10.51 0.13 -1.30
CA SER A 116 10.09 -1.17 -0.76
C SER A 116 11.02 -1.63 0.36
N ALA A 117 10.46 -2.31 1.35
CA ALA A 117 11.20 -2.97 2.43
C ALA A 117 10.68 -4.38 2.67
N LYS A 118 11.55 -5.23 3.19
CA LYS A 118 11.16 -6.51 3.80
C LYS A 118 11.05 -6.30 5.31
N MET A 119 10.03 -6.88 5.91
CA MET A 119 9.76 -6.79 7.34
C MET A 119 9.44 -8.18 7.90
N ARG A 120 9.81 -8.45 9.13
CA ARG A 120 9.44 -9.66 9.85
C ARG A 120 8.11 -9.47 10.53
N GLY A 121 7.17 -10.36 10.26
CA GLY A 121 5.89 -10.40 10.95
C GLY A 121 5.85 -11.53 11.99
N PRO A 122 4.64 -11.98 12.38
CA PRO A 122 4.50 -13.06 13.33
C PRO A 122 5.09 -14.37 12.77
N GLU A 123 5.59 -15.23 13.67
CA GLU A 123 6.13 -16.56 13.32
C GLU A 123 7.31 -16.51 12.34
N GLU A 124 8.11 -15.43 12.37
CA GLU A 124 9.22 -15.19 11.43
C GLU A 124 8.77 -15.14 9.96
N ARG A 125 7.48 -14.97 9.67
CA ARG A 125 6.97 -14.80 8.31
C ARG A 125 7.49 -13.47 7.75
N LEU A 126 7.96 -13.48 6.51
CA LEU A 126 8.48 -12.30 5.84
C LEU A 126 7.37 -11.59 5.08
N PHE A 127 7.27 -10.28 5.28
CA PHE A 127 6.36 -9.40 4.58
C PHE A 127 7.16 -8.46 3.70
N ARG A 128 6.59 -8.07 2.56
CA ARG A 128 7.13 -7.02 1.71
C ARG A 128 6.16 -5.85 1.74
N VAL A 129 6.67 -4.69 2.08
CA VAL A 129 5.99 -3.41 1.92
C VAL A 129 6.48 -2.79 0.63
N SER A 130 5.55 -2.32 -0.19
CA SER A 130 5.83 -1.54 -1.40
C SER A 130 5.00 -0.27 -1.38
N LEU A 131 5.63 0.87 -1.64
CA LEU A 131 5.03 2.19 -1.57
C LEU A 131 5.34 2.95 -2.87
N ARG A 132 4.30 3.47 -3.53
CA ARG A 132 4.40 4.52 -4.55
C ARG A 132 3.74 5.77 -4.04
N HIS A 133 4.45 6.88 -4.12
CA HIS A 133 3.97 8.19 -3.74
C HIS A 133 4.37 9.23 -4.78
N ARG A 134 3.70 10.37 -4.72
CA ARG A 134 4.14 11.59 -5.39
C ARG A 134 4.58 12.57 -4.31
N SER A 135 5.76 13.17 -4.50
CA SER A 135 6.28 14.20 -3.61
C SER A 135 5.29 15.37 -3.51
N PRO A 136 5.23 16.04 -2.36
CA PRO A 136 4.36 17.20 -2.20
C PRO A 136 4.80 18.28 -3.18
N SER A 137 3.88 18.78 -4.01
CA SER A 137 4.10 20.03 -4.75
C SER A 137 3.69 21.22 -3.89
N GLU A 138 4.26 22.39 -4.14
CA GLU A 138 3.82 23.64 -3.49
C GLU A 138 2.30 23.86 -3.65
N GLU A 139 1.74 23.46 -4.80
CA GLU A 139 0.30 23.56 -5.08
C GLU A 139 -0.57 22.66 -4.18
N THR A 140 -0.03 21.55 -3.69
CA THR A 140 -0.78 20.59 -2.85
C THR A 140 -0.66 20.90 -1.36
N GLY A 141 -0.05 22.03 -0.99
CA GLY A 141 0.05 22.48 0.41
C GLY A 141 0.81 21.51 1.31
N GLY A 142 1.81 20.80 0.80
CA GLY A 142 2.59 19.85 1.59
C GLY A 142 1.95 18.47 1.78
N GLN A 143 0.84 18.17 1.10
CA GLN A 143 0.25 16.83 1.16
C GLN A 143 0.98 15.84 0.27
N ILE A 144 1.23 14.65 0.81
CA ILE A 144 1.77 13.51 0.09
C ILE A 144 0.61 12.64 -0.39
N PHE A 145 0.61 12.30 -1.68
CA PHE A 145 -0.33 11.33 -2.23
C PHE A 145 0.34 9.97 -2.38
N VAL A 146 -0.07 9.02 -1.54
CA VAL A 146 0.30 7.61 -1.65
C VAL A 146 -0.62 6.94 -2.66
N SER A 147 -0.15 6.81 -3.90
CA SER A 147 -0.94 6.19 -4.98
C SER A 147 -1.05 4.68 -4.86
N HIS A 148 -0.06 4.03 -4.25
CA HIS A 148 -0.08 2.57 -4.05
C HIS A 148 0.68 2.23 -2.78
N PHE A 149 -0.02 1.74 -1.78
CA PHE A 149 0.57 1.04 -0.66
C PHE A 149 0.18 -0.43 -0.76
N GLU A 150 1.15 -1.31 -0.64
CA GLU A 150 0.92 -2.75 -0.64
C GLU A 150 1.74 -3.44 0.45
N LEU A 151 1.06 -4.29 1.21
CA LEU A 151 1.68 -5.30 2.06
C LEU A 151 1.36 -6.68 1.48
N SER A 152 2.40 -7.44 1.13
CA SER A 152 2.24 -8.83 0.68
C SER A 152 3.16 -9.77 1.47
N GLU A 153 2.68 -10.99 1.70
CA GLU A 153 3.52 -12.03 2.28
C GLU A 153 4.57 -12.46 1.26
N SER A 154 5.84 -12.45 1.68
CA SER A 154 6.95 -12.97 0.90
C SER A 154 7.13 -14.44 1.25
N SER A 155 6.52 -15.31 0.45
CA SER A 155 6.90 -16.72 0.40
C SER A 155 8.29 -16.82 -0.26
N GLU A 156 9.35 -16.42 0.45
CA GLU A 156 10.69 -16.91 0.14
C GLU A 156 10.73 -18.37 0.58
N THR A 157 10.03 -19.25 -0.16
CA THR A 157 10.25 -20.69 0.00
C THR A 157 11.67 -20.97 -0.50
N PRO A 158 12.61 -21.40 0.36
CA PRO A 158 13.97 -21.75 -0.05
C PRO A 158 14.01 -22.90 -1.07
N VAL A 159 12.88 -23.60 -1.27
CA VAL A 159 12.70 -24.67 -2.24
C VAL A 159 12.80 -24.19 -3.70
N ALA A 160 12.46 -22.93 -3.98
CA ALA A 160 12.57 -22.39 -5.33
C ALA A 160 14.04 -22.25 -5.79
N ASP A 161 14.96 -21.94 -4.87
CA ASP A 161 16.40 -21.95 -5.18
C ASP A 161 16.98 -23.38 -5.21
N ALA A 162 16.47 -24.28 -4.36
CA ALA A 162 16.89 -25.69 -4.41
C ALA A 162 16.48 -26.40 -5.70
N LEU A 163 15.34 -26.05 -6.30
CA LEU A 163 14.88 -26.59 -7.59
C LEU A 163 15.53 -25.90 -8.79
N ARG A 164 16.06 -24.68 -8.67
CA ARG A 164 16.85 -24.02 -9.71
C ARG A 164 18.22 -24.65 -9.95
N SER A 165 18.75 -25.34 -8.95
CA SER A 165 19.98 -26.13 -9.06
C SER A 165 19.78 -27.51 -9.71
N ARG A 166 18.54 -27.92 -10.00
CA ARG A 166 18.25 -29.08 -10.85
C ARG A 166 17.93 -28.59 -12.25
N VAL A 167 18.83 -28.87 -13.19
CA VAL A 167 18.67 -28.70 -14.64
C VAL A 167 17.34 -29.33 -15.06
N MET A 168 16.29 -28.53 -15.14
CA MET A 168 15.02 -28.92 -15.73
C MET A 168 15.08 -28.70 -17.24
N PRO A 169 14.44 -29.56 -18.05
CA PRO A 169 14.40 -29.40 -19.50
C PRO A 169 13.75 -28.06 -19.85
N GLN A 170 14.42 -27.32 -20.74
CA GLN A 170 13.99 -26.05 -21.32
C GLN A 170 12.55 -26.15 -21.84
N GLY A 171 11.62 -25.35 -21.32
CA GLY A 171 10.31 -25.15 -21.96
C GLY A 171 9.13 -24.87 -21.03
N ALA A 172 9.22 -25.19 -19.73
CA ALA A 172 8.15 -24.86 -18.80
C ALA A 172 8.32 -23.43 -18.27
N VAL A 173 7.58 -22.48 -18.85
CA VAL A 173 7.39 -21.15 -18.27
C VAL A 173 6.55 -21.32 -17.01
N VAL A 174 7.20 -21.46 -15.85
CA VAL A 174 6.52 -21.43 -14.57
C VAL A 174 6.00 -20.02 -14.39
N ALA A 175 4.68 -19.83 -14.57
CA ALA A 175 4.02 -18.56 -14.31
C ALA A 175 4.35 -18.14 -12.86
N PRO A 176 4.80 -16.89 -12.63
CA PRO A 176 5.01 -16.39 -11.28
C PRO A 176 3.72 -16.59 -10.49
N LEU A 177 3.79 -17.30 -9.35
CA LEU A 177 2.67 -17.38 -8.43
C LEU A 177 2.32 -15.93 -8.03
N ALA A 178 1.15 -15.47 -8.45
CA ALA A 178 0.69 -14.13 -8.12
C ALA A 178 0.58 -14.05 -6.59
N ARG A 179 1.39 -13.18 -5.98
CA ARG A 179 1.33 -12.92 -4.55
C ARG A 179 0.00 -12.23 -4.28
N THR A 180 -0.79 -12.77 -3.36
CA THR A 180 -2.04 -12.12 -2.98
C THR A 180 -1.70 -10.98 -2.02
N PRO A 181 -2.00 -9.71 -2.36
CA PRO A 181 -1.77 -8.60 -1.45
C PRO A 181 -2.68 -8.77 -0.22
N LEU A 182 -2.09 -8.64 0.97
CA LEU A 182 -2.85 -8.66 2.23
C LEU A 182 -3.53 -7.31 2.47
N ILE A 183 -2.83 -6.24 2.13
CA ILE A 183 -3.33 -4.87 2.20
C ILE A 183 -2.94 -4.19 0.90
N SER A 184 -3.91 -3.56 0.24
CA SER A 184 -3.67 -2.66 -0.89
C SER A 184 -4.55 -1.44 -0.74
N THR A 185 -3.95 -0.25 -0.69
CA THR A 185 -4.68 1.00 -0.45
C THR A 185 -3.96 2.19 -1.05
N SER A 186 -4.70 3.29 -1.22
CA SER A 186 -4.20 4.59 -1.67
C SER A 186 -4.83 5.67 -0.80
N PHE A 187 -4.05 6.66 -0.39
CA PHE A 187 -4.53 7.71 0.51
C PHE A 187 -3.66 8.97 0.41
N ARG A 188 -4.14 10.05 1.02
CA ARG A 188 -3.39 11.29 1.24
C ARG A 188 -2.95 11.35 2.69
N MET A 189 -1.81 11.97 2.93
CA MET A 189 -1.33 12.27 4.27
C MET A 189 -0.51 13.55 4.27
N GLU A 190 -0.43 14.22 5.42
CA GLU A 190 0.44 15.36 5.63
C GLU A 190 1.83 14.91 6.10
N VAL A 191 2.85 15.73 5.84
CA VAL A 191 4.18 15.52 6.39
C VAL A 191 4.10 15.62 7.93
N GLY A 192 4.63 14.62 8.63
CA GLY A 192 4.53 14.49 10.09
C GLY A 192 3.29 13.73 10.58
N GLU A 193 2.33 13.42 9.68
CA GLU A 193 1.15 12.63 10.03
C GLU A 193 1.47 11.14 10.11
N THR A 194 0.79 10.43 11.00
CA THR A 194 0.74 8.96 11.00
C THR A 194 -0.63 8.48 10.59
N VAL A 195 -0.68 7.66 9.53
CA VAL A 195 -1.89 7.03 9.01
C VAL A 195 -1.89 5.54 9.33
N VAL A 196 -3.04 5.04 9.78
CA VAL A 196 -3.31 3.61 9.87
C VAL A 196 -3.67 3.13 8.47
N VAL A 197 -2.78 2.38 7.86
CA VAL A 197 -2.90 2.02 6.44
C VAL A 197 -3.94 0.93 6.22
N GLY A 198 -3.99 -0.04 7.12
CA GLY A 198 -4.95 -1.13 7.05
C GLY A 198 -4.71 -2.16 8.14
N THR A 199 -5.68 -3.06 8.26
CA THR A 199 -5.62 -4.21 9.14
C THR A 199 -5.91 -5.48 8.34
N SER A 200 -5.14 -6.54 8.59
CA SER A 200 -5.35 -7.86 7.98
C SER A 200 -5.48 -8.89 9.07
N ARG A 201 -6.53 -9.71 9.05
CA ARG A 201 -6.70 -10.77 10.05
C ARG A 201 -5.62 -11.85 9.90
N LEU A 202 -5.16 -12.39 11.02
CA LEU A 202 -4.17 -13.47 11.10
C LEU A 202 -4.79 -14.63 11.88
N ASP A 203 -4.70 -15.85 11.35
CA ASP A 203 -5.08 -17.10 12.02
C ASP A 203 -6.43 -17.04 12.78
N GLY A 204 -7.48 -16.58 12.08
CA GLY A 204 -8.84 -16.43 12.62
C GLY A 204 -9.23 -14.99 12.95
N GLU A 205 -10.11 -14.79 13.94
CA GLU A 205 -10.62 -13.47 14.35
C GLU A 205 -9.89 -12.88 15.56
N ARG A 206 -8.96 -13.61 16.17
CA ARG A 206 -8.30 -13.20 17.42
C ARG A 206 -7.08 -12.32 17.22
N LYS A 207 -6.41 -12.44 16.08
CA LYS A 207 -5.21 -11.65 15.76
C LYS A 207 -5.41 -10.87 14.48
N ALA A 208 -4.80 -9.69 14.43
CA ALA A 208 -4.71 -8.90 13.21
C ALA A 208 -3.32 -8.29 13.07
N LEU A 209 -2.85 -8.20 11.85
CA LEU A 209 -1.71 -7.41 11.46
C LEU A 209 -2.19 -5.98 11.23
N VAL A 210 -1.53 -5.01 11.85
CA VAL A 210 -1.82 -3.58 11.72
C VAL A 210 -0.59 -2.91 11.16
N VAL A 211 -0.78 -2.04 10.16
CA VAL A 211 0.31 -1.28 9.55
C VAL A 211 0.10 0.21 9.75
N LEU A 212 1.13 0.87 10.26
CA LEU A 212 1.16 2.33 10.39
C LEU A 212 2.22 2.89 9.46
N LEU A 213 1.87 3.97 8.75
CA LEU A 213 2.80 4.74 7.92
C LEU A 213 2.90 6.15 8.47
N THR A 214 4.12 6.63 8.70
CA THR A 214 4.38 8.02 9.09
C THR A 214 5.24 8.70 8.05
N ALA A 215 4.84 9.87 7.57
CA ALA A 215 5.68 10.70 6.71
C ALA A 215 6.60 11.53 7.61
N VAL A 216 7.91 11.41 7.43
CA VAL A 216 8.89 12.12 8.27
C VAL A 216 9.22 13.47 7.64
N PRO A 217 9.17 14.60 8.37
CA PRO A 217 9.61 15.88 7.86
C PRO A 217 11.10 15.85 7.50
N GLU A 218 11.48 16.48 6.39
CA GLU A 218 12.88 16.78 6.10
C GLU A 218 13.38 17.83 7.11
N SER A 219 14.53 17.57 7.76
CA SER A 219 15.14 18.42 8.79
C SER A 219 16.22 19.32 8.23
#